data_AF-A0A5J5V894-F1
#
_entry.id   AF-A0A5J5V894-F1
#
_cell.length_a   1.000
_cell.length_b   1.000
_cell.length_c   1.000
_cell.angle_alpha   90.00
_cell.angle_beta   90.00
_cell.angle_gamma   90.00
#
_symmetry.space_group_name_H-M   'P 1'
#
loop_
_entity.id
_entity.type
_entity.pdbx_description
1 polymer ?
#
loop_
_entity_poly.entity_id
_entity_poly.type
_entity_poly.pdbx_seq_one_letter_code
_entity_poly.pdbx_strand_id
1 'polypeptide(L)'
;MGSVSLKLGDGTARFKRSTLCSSAVNILMLFSVLATNLFALYVFTYSPKHHTITPFHHKNITLISQHVSLIIKQIDSSQKKLARIENQLLGYQTLNVSRPNLANELKLFLQHHQLPLGKDSRTGITEMVASVGHSCEKSADLLSQYMTYKISGPCPDDWSLAQKLILRGCEPLPRRRCFAKTVPKMLEPNQRNWSS
;
A
#
# COMPACT_ATOMS: atom_id res chain seq x y z
N MET A 1 14.00 -87.96 -7.37
CA MET A 1 13.40 -86.69 -7.85
C MET A 1 14.31 -85.55 -7.41
N GLY A 2 14.80 -84.74 -8.36
CA GLY A 2 15.31 -83.38 -8.12
C GLY A 2 16.75 -83.22 -7.62
N SER A 3 17.72 -83.21 -8.54
CA SER A 3 18.96 -82.44 -8.40
C SER A 3 18.66 -80.96 -8.69
N VAL A 4 19.22 -80.03 -7.92
CA VAL A 4 19.81 -78.80 -8.52
C VAL A 4 21.05 -78.41 -7.72
N SER A 5 22.19 -78.59 -8.37
CA SER A 5 23.47 -77.98 -8.02
C SER A 5 23.46 -76.53 -8.51
N LEU A 6 23.81 -75.57 -7.66
CA LEU A 6 24.18 -74.23 -8.09
C LEU A 6 25.57 -73.89 -7.53
N LYS A 7 26.55 -74.30 -8.35
CA LYS A 7 27.75 -73.56 -8.75
C LYS A 7 28.14 -72.39 -7.83
N LEU A 8 29.06 -72.66 -6.91
CA LEU A 8 29.81 -71.64 -6.18
C LEU A 8 30.74 -70.95 -7.19
N GLY A 9 30.36 -69.74 -7.63
CA GLY A 9 31.22 -68.87 -8.42
C GLY A 9 31.97 -67.92 -7.51
N ASP A 10 33.29 -68.01 -7.52
CA ASP A 10 34.21 -67.07 -6.87
C ASP A 10 33.92 -65.64 -7.30
N GLY A 11 33.55 -64.81 -6.32
CA GLY A 11 33.31 -63.39 -6.50
C GLY A 11 33.58 -62.67 -5.18
N THR A 12 34.77 -62.12 -5.07
CA THR A 12 35.26 -61.35 -3.91
C THR A 12 34.43 -60.05 -3.75
N ALA A 13 33.25 -60.12 -3.15
CA ALA A 13 32.46 -58.94 -2.84
C ALA A 13 32.83 -58.40 -1.45
N ARG A 14 33.89 -57.60 -1.41
CA ARG A 14 34.28 -56.79 -0.24
C ARG A 14 33.21 -55.71 -0.03
N PHE A 15 32.22 -55.98 0.83
CA PHE A 15 31.19 -55.01 1.23
C PHE A 15 31.84 -53.83 1.96
N LYS A 16 31.96 -52.67 1.30
CA LYS A 16 32.42 -51.42 1.92
C LYS A 16 31.31 -50.37 1.93
N ARG A 17 30.74 -50.19 3.14
CA ARG A 17 30.26 -48.94 3.76
C ARG A 17 29.25 -48.09 2.94
N SER A 18 27.98 -48.46 3.03
CA SER A 18 26.81 -47.67 2.57
C SER A 18 26.58 -46.35 3.32
N THR A 19 27.36 -46.04 4.37
CA THR A 19 27.20 -44.82 5.17
C THR A 19 28.03 -43.62 4.68
N LEU A 20 28.98 -43.80 3.76
CA LEU A 20 29.82 -42.71 3.23
C LEU A 20 29.21 -41.99 2.01
N CYS A 21 28.35 -42.66 1.23
CA CYS A 21 27.71 -42.04 0.06
C CYS A 21 26.59 -41.06 0.45
N SER A 22 25.81 -41.38 1.49
CA SER A 22 24.69 -40.52 1.91
C SER A 22 25.20 -39.20 2.55
N SER A 23 26.28 -39.26 3.31
CA SER A 23 26.91 -38.06 3.88
C SER A 23 27.57 -37.18 2.81
N ALA A 24 28.25 -37.78 1.82
CA ALA A 24 28.87 -37.03 0.72
C ALA A 24 27.84 -36.27 -0.12
N VAL A 25 26.69 -36.88 -0.41
CA VAL A 25 25.60 -36.22 -1.15
C VAL A 25 25.00 -35.06 -0.35
N ASN A 26 24.79 -35.23 0.95
CA ASN A 26 24.32 -34.14 1.81
C ASN A 26 25.33 -32.98 1.91
N ILE A 27 26.63 -33.29 1.95
CA ILE A 27 27.69 -32.26 1.94
C ILE A 27 27.72 -31.52 0.60
N LEU A 28 27.54 -32.22 -0.54
CA LEU A 28 27.45 -31.58 -1.86
C LEU A 28 26.23 -30.67 -1.98
N MET A 29 25.09 -31.09 -1.42
CA MET A 29 23.87 -30.27 -1.36
C MET A 29 24.06 -29.03 -0.50
N LEU A 30 24.72 -29.16 0.67
CA LEU A 30 25.02 -28.00 1.51
C LEU A 30 25.99 -27.04 0.80
N PHE A 31 27.02 -27.58 0.15
CA PHE A 31 28.01 -26.78 -0.59
C PHE A 31 27.38 -26.03 -1.76
N SER A 32 26.46 -26.64 -2.50
CA SER A 32 25.78 -25.97 -3.62
C SER A 32 24.89 -24.82 -3.14
N VAL A 33 24.16 -25.00 -2.03
CA VAL A 33 23.35 -23.94 -1.41
C VAL A 33 24.24 -22.82 -0.88
N LEU A 34 25.32 -23.15 -0.18
CA LEU A 34 26.27 -22.15 0.33
C LEU A 34 26.96 -21.38 -0.80
N ALA A 35 27.41 -22.07 -1.85
CA ALA A 35 28.07 -21.44 -2.98
C ALA A 35 27.13 -20.52 -3.77
N THR A 36 25.88 -20.94 -4.01
CA THR A 36 24.88 -20.10 -4.70
C THR A 36 24.49 -18.88 -3.87
N ASN A 37 24.32 -19.03 -2.56
CA ASN A 37 23.98 -17.92 -1.66
C ASN A 37 25.15 -16.94 -1.49
N LEU A 38 26.38 -17.46 -1.38
CA LEU A 38 27.60 -16.65 -1.34
C LEU A 38 27.83 -15.92 -2.67
N PHE A 39 27.56 -16.56 -3.80
CA PHE A 39 27.64 -15.93 -5.12
C PHE A 39 26.59 -14.84 -5.28
N ALA A 40 25.35 -15.07 -4.84
CA ALA A 40 24.31 -14.05 -4.83
C ALA A 40 24.73 -12.85 -3.96
N LEU A 41 25.22 -13.11 -2.75
CA LEU A 41 25.70 -12.06 -1.84
C LEU A 41 26.91 -11.32 -2.43
N TYR A 42 27.84 -12.02 -3.10
CA TYR A 42 28.93 -11.40 -3.84
C TYR A 42 28.40 -10.49 -4.94
N VAL A 43 27.48 -10.94 -5.80
CA VAL A 43 26.91 -10.10 -6.87
C VAL A 43 26.20 -8.86 -6.30
N PHE A 44 25.48 -8.98 -5.18
CA PHE A 44 24.79 -7.85 -4.55
C PHE A 44 25.73 -6.89 -3.81
N THR A 45 26.87 -7.36 -3.30
CA THR A 45 27.84 -6.55 -2.54
C THR A 45 29.03 -6.10 -3.37
N TYR A 46 29.24 -6.69 -4.54
CA TYR A 46 30.29 -6.33 -5.47
C TYR A 46 29.98 -4.97 -6.09
N SER A 47 30.49 -3.93 -5.44
CA SER A 47 30.70 -2.63 -6.07
C SER A 47 31.92 -2.75 -6.99
N PRO A 48 31.76 -2.66 -8.33
CA PRO A 48 32.87 -2.87 -9.24
C PRO A 48 33.91 -1.76 -9.06
N LYS A 49 35.00 -2.08 -8.37
CA LYS A 49 36.21 -1.25 -8.42
C LYS A 49 36.82 -1.43 -9.80
N HIS A 50 36.75 -0.35 -10.57
CA HIS A 50 37.11 -0.25 -11.98
C HIS A 50 38.61 -0.52 -12.19
N HIS A 51 39.00 -1.77 -12.48
CA HIS A 51 40.34 -2.11 -12.96
C HIS A 51 40.29 -2.92 -14.26
N THR A 52 40.45 -2.16 -15.36
CA THR A 52 41.20 -2.47 -16.59
C THR A 52 41.26 -3.93 -17.05
N ILE A 53 40.38 -4.32 -17.98
CA ILE A 53 40.57 -5.47 -18.87
C ILE A 53 40.13 -5.09 -20.30
N THR A 54 41.14 -5.00 -21.19
CA THR A 54 41.19 -5.15 -22.66
C THR A 54 40.17 -4.45 -23.61
N PRO A 55 40.61 -3.95 -24.80
CA PRO A 55 39.92 -2.88 -25.53
C PRO A 55 38.81 -3.33 -26.49
N PHE A 56 38.50 -4.63 -26.59
CA PHE A 56 37.61 -5.14 -27.63
C PHE A 56 36.16 -5.35 -27.16
N HIS A 57 35.92 -5.52 -25.86
CA HIS A 57 34.60 -5.81 -25.29
C HIS A 57 33.87 -4.58 -24.72
N HIS A 58 34.58 -3.46 -24.55
CA HIS A 58 34.07 -2.27 -23.88
C HIS A 58 32.98 -1.54 -24.70
N LYS A 59 33.07 -1.54 -26.03
CA LYS A 59 32.15 -0.79 -26.90
C LYS A 59 30.71 -1.31 -26.86
N ASN A 60 30.54 -2.63 -26.80
CA ASN A 60 29.22 -3.25 -26.75
C ASN A 60 28.58 -3.06 -25.37
N ILE A 61 29.38 -3.14 -24.30
CA ILE A 61 28.90 -2.93 -22.93
C ILE A 61 28.54 -1.45 -22.69
N THR A 62 29.33 -0.50 -23.21
CA THR A 62 29.00 0.93 -23.11
C THR A 62 27.75 1.28 -23.90
N LEU A 63 27.56 0.70 -25.09
CA LEU A 63 26.41 0.94 -25.93
C LEU A 63 25.13 0.31 -25.33
N ILE A 64 25.21 -0.92 -24.84
CA ILE A 64 24.11 -1.57 -24.09
C ILE A 64 23.77 -0.77 -22.83
N SER A 65 24.78 -0.34 -22.05
CA SER A 65 24.58 0.50 -20.86
C SER A 65 23.91 1.84 -21.20
N GLN A 66 24.30 2.46 -22.32
CA GLN A 66 23.71 3.71 -22.80
C GLN A 66 22.25 3.51 -23.22
N HIS A 67 21.92 2.45 -23.97
CA HIS A 67 20.54 2.11 -24.31
C HIS A 67 19.68 1.78 -23.08
N VAL A 68 20.21 1.01 -22.12
CA VAL A 68 19.50 0.70 -20.86
C VAL A 68 19.23 1.98 -20.06
N SER A 69 20.19 2.92 -20.00
CA SER A 69 20.00 4.20 -19.30
C SER A 69 18.90 5.07 -19.93
N LEU A 70 18.79 5.04 -21.26
CA LEU A 70 17.73 5.74 -22.00
C LEU A 70 16.37 5.08 -21.76
N ILE A 71 16.32 3.75 -21.74
CA ILE A 71 15.10 2.98 -21.42
C ILE A 71 14.62 3.30 -20.01
N ILE A 72 15.51 3.29 -19.01
CA ILE A 72 15.14 3.61 -17.62
C ILE A 72 14.64 5.06 -17.50
N LYS A 73 15.29 6.03 -18.14
CA LYS A 73 14.80 7.42 -18.20
C LYS A 73 13.42 7.53 -18.85
N GLN A 74 13.20 6.80 -19.94
CA GLN A 74 11.91 6.78 -20.63
C GLN A 74 10.83 6.16 -19.74
N ILE A 75 11.14 5.09 -19.01
CA ILE A 75 10.23 4.45 -18.04
C ILE A 75 9.90 5.43 -16.92
N ASP A 76 10.90 6.08 -16.31
CA ASP A 76 10.69 7.05 -15.23
C ASP A 76 9.85 8.26 -15.69
N SER A 77 10.15 8.79 -16.89
CA SER A 77 9.35 9.83 -17.53
C SER A 77 7.90 9.37 -17.78
N SER A 78 7.72 8.14 -18.25
CA SER A 78 6.40 7.55 -18.52
C SER A 78 5.61 7.31 -17.23
N GLN A 79 6.26 6.83 -16.18
CA GLN A 79 5.67 6.65 -14.85
C GLN A 79 5.26 7.99 -14.24
N LYS A 80 6.12 9.00 -14.30
CA LYS A 80 5.80 10.36 -13.84
C LYS A 80 4.64 10.99 -14.62
N LYS A 81 4.58 10.73 -15.93
CA LYS A 81 3.46 11.17 -16.77
C LYS A 81 2.17 10.42 -16.43
N LEU A 82 2.25 9.11 -16.20
CA LEU A 82 1.12 8.30 -15.76
C LEU A 82 0.60 8.77 -14.40
N ALA A 83 1.47 9.03 -13.43
CA ALA A 83 1.09 9.58 -12.13
C ALA A 83 0.43 10.97 -12.25
N ARG A 84 0.89 11.83 -13.17
CA ARG A 84 0.23 13.13 -13.43
C ARG A 84 -1.14 12.96 -14.07
N ILE A 85 -1.25 12.06 -15.05
CA ILE A 85 -2.50 11.77 -15.74
C ILE A 85 -3.48 11.12 -14.76
N GLU A 86 -3.05 10.16 -13.95
CA GLU A 86 -3.82 9.50 -12.91
C GLU A 86 -4.30 10.52 -11.87
N ASN A 87 -3.45 11.46 -11.42
CA ASN A 87 -3.90 12.56 -10.56
C ASN A 87 -4.95 13.46 -11.24
N GLN A 88 -4.85 13.68 -12.55
CA GLN A 88 -5.85 14.44 -13.32
C GLN A 88 -7.15 13.64 -13.59
N LEU A 89 -7.05 12.34 -13.82
CA LEU A 89 -8.17 11.44 -14.17
C LEU A 89 -8.93 10.94 -12.94
N LEU A 90 -8.22 10.63 -11.86
CA LEU A 90 -8.81 10.35 -10.55
C LEU A 90 -9.29 11.63 -9.85
N GLY A 91 -8.90 12.81 -10.35
CA GLY A 91 -9.56 14.07 -10.04
C GLY A 91 -9.73 14.33 -8.54
N TYR A 92 -8.82 13.85 -7.70
CA TYR A 92 -8.80 14.25 -6.30
C TYR A 92 -8.08 15.60 -6.23
N GLN A 93 -8.72 16.70 -6.63
CA GLN A 93 -8.36 18.00 -6.02
C GLN A 93 -8.76 17.85 -4.56
N THR A 94 -7.81 17.39 -3.75
CA THR A 94 -7.96 17.32 -2.32
C THR A 94 -7.98 18.76 -1.82
N LEU A 95 -8.87 19.04 -0.87
CA LEU A 95 -8.87 20.30 -0.16
C LEU A 95 -7.46 20.55 0.37
N ASN A 96 -6.80 21.62 -0.12
CA ASN A 96 -5.42 21.89 0.24
C ASN A 96 -5.33 22.24 1.73
N VAL A 97 -4.84 21.29 2.52
CA VAL A 97 -4.73 21.35 3.99
C VAL A 97 -3.76 22.45 4.45
N SER A 98 -2.94 23.00 3.54
CA SER A 98 -2.01 24.10 3.81
C SER A 98 -2.64 25.50 3.76
N ARG A 99 -3.95 25.63 3.53
CA ARG A 99 -4.63 26.94 3.54
C ARG A 99 -4.63 27.53 4.98
N PRO A 100 -4.28 28.82 5.17
CA PRO A 100 -4.09 29.41 6.49
C PRO A 100 -5.39 29.59 7.31
N ASN A 101 -6.57 29.55 6.69
CA ASN A 101 -7.88 29.82 7.33
C ASN A 101 -8.71 28.54 7.58
N LEU A 102 -8.05 27.39 7.72
CA LEU A 102 -8.74 26.10 7.90
C LEU A 102 -9.02 25.83 9.39
N ALA A 103 -10.26 25.49 9.74
CA ALA A 103 -10.62 25.07 11.09
C ALA A 103 -9.81 23.83 11.52
N ASN A 104 -9.42 23.77 12.80
CA ASN A 104 -8.61 22.66 13.34
C ASN A 104 -9.27 21.29 13.15
N GLU A 105 -10.59 21.20 13.36
CA GLU A 105 -11.35 19.97 13.14
C GLU A 105 -11.40 19.56 11.66
N LEU A 106 -11.44 20.53 10.75
CA LEU A 106 -11.40 20.24 9.32
C LEU A 106 -10.02 19.72 8.90
N LYS A 107 -8.94 20.28 9.46
CA LYS A 107 -7.58 19.78 9.25
C LYS A 107 -7.44 18.33 9.71
N LEU A 108 -7.99 18.01 10.89
CA LEU A 108 -7.97 16.65 11.44
C LEU A 108 -8.81 15.69 10.60
N PHE A 109 -9.96 16.15 10.08
CA PHE A 109 -10.81 15.32 9.22
C PHE A 109 -10.16 15.02 7.86
N LEU A 110 -9.48 15.99 7.25
CA LEU A 110 -8.80 15.85 5.96
C LEU A 110 -7.46 15.09 6.05
N GLN A 111 -6.96 14.85 7.26
CA GLN A 111 -5.72 14.13 7.46
C GLN A 111 -5.84 12.69 6.97
N HIS A 112 -4.81 12.20 6.29
CA HIS A 112 -4.73 10.81 5.86
C HIS A 112 -4.49 9.92 7.09
N HIS A 113 -5.27 8.87 7.23
CA HIS A 113 -5.17 7.93 8.35
C HIS A 113 -4.75 6.56 7.83
N GLN A 114 -3.76 5.92 8.45
CA GLN A 114 -3.36 4.56 8.07
C GLN A 114 -4.53 3.58 8.27
N LEU A 115 -4.66 2.61 7.38
CA LEU A 115 -5.66 1.57 7.53
C LEU A 115 -5.35 0.74 8.78
N PRO A 116 -6.32 0.54 9.70
CA PRO A 116 -6.09 -0.24 10.92
C PRO A 116 -5.74 -1.71 10.65
N LEU A 117 -6.10 -2.22 9.48
CA LEU A 117 -5.86 -3.61 9.05
C LEU A 117 -4.63 -3.73 8.13
N GLY A 118 -3.87 -2.65 7.92
CA GLY A 118 -2.75 -2.62 6.99
C GLY A 118 -3.16 -2.52 5.52
N LYS A 119 -2.25 -2.89 4.63
CA LYS A 119 -2.41 -2.75 3.18
C LYS A 119 -3.49 -3.68 2.64
N ASP A 120 -4.45 -3.14 1.89
CA ASP A 120 -5.42 -3.97 1.17
C ASP A 120 -4.73 -4.80 0.08
N SER A 121 -4.99 -6.10 0.03
CA SER A 121 -4.38 -7.02 -0.95
C SER A 121 -4.90 -6.79 -2.37
N ARG A 122 -6.13 -6.27 -2.52
CA ARG A 122 -6.76 -6.03 -3.82
C ARG A 122 -6.37 -4.68 -4.42
N THR A 123 -6.49 -3.61 -3.64
CA THR A 123 -6.24 -2.24 -4.13
C THR A 123 -4.85 -1.72 -3.81
N GLY A 124 -4.13 -2.37 -2.88
CA GLY A 124 -2.82 -1.91 -2.43
C GLY A 124 -2.84 -0.64 -1.59
N ILE A 125 -4.02 -0.11 -1.25
CA ILE A 125 -4.20 1.12 -0.49
C ILE A 125 -3.76 0.90 0.96
N THR A 126 -2.95 1.82 1.47
CA THR A 126 -2.43 1.82 2.85
C THR A 126 -3.06 2.89 3.73
N GLU A 127 -3.64 3.94 3.12
CA GLU A 127 -4.19 5.10 3.81
C GLU A 127 -5.64 5.37 3.42
N MET A 128 -6.46 5.72 4.41
CA MET A 128 -7.81 6.21 4.23
C MET A 128 -7.77 7.73 4.05
N VAL A 129 -8.48 8.20 3.02
CA VAL A 129 -8.69 9.61 2.73
C VAL A 129 -10.08 10.04 3.18
N ALA A 130 -10.23 11.34 3.46
CA ALA A 130 -11.51 11.90 3.83
C ALA A 130 -12.54 11.78 2.69
N SER A 131 -13.76 11.36 3.00
CA SER A 131 -14.87 11.38 2.05
C SER A 131 -15.44 12.79 1.95
N VAL A 132 -14.88 13.61 1.06
CA VAL A 132 -15.44 14.92 0.70
C VAL A 132 -15.60 15.00 -0.80
N GLY A 133 -16.75 15.49 -1.26
CA GLY A 133 -17.01 15.73 -2.67
C GLY A 133 -15.99 16.69 -3.28
N HIS A 134 -15.49 16.36 -4.47
CA HIS A 134 -14.50 17.14 -5.19
C HIS A 134 -14.95 18.59 -5.47
N SER A 135 -16.23 18.77 -5.79
CA SER A 135 -16.85 20.09 -6.00
C SER A 135 -16.73 21.01 -4.77
N CYS A 136 -16.50 20.44 -3.58
CA CYS A 136 -16.37 21.19 -2.34
C CYS A 136 -15.11 22.05 -2.27
N GLU A 137 -14.11 21.83 -3.11
CA GLU A 137 -12.87 22.64 -3.11
C GLU A 137 -13.17 24.14 -3.27
N LYS A 138 -14.19 24.47 -4.09
CA LYS A 138 -14.66 25.84 -4.35
C LYS A 138 -15.37 26.47 -3.15
N SER A 139 -15.81 25.67 -2.19
CA SER A 139 -16.53 26.09 -0.99
C SER A 139 -15.79 25.71 0.29
N ALA A 140 -14.46 25.59 0.22
CA ALA A 140 -13.61 25.27 1.36
C ALA A 140 -13.79 26.25 2.54
N ASP A 141 -14.03 27.53 2.27
CA ASP A 141 -14.22 28.55 3.31
C ASP A 141 -15.53 28.32 4.09
N LEU A 142 -16.62 28.00 3.38
CA LEU A 142 -17.90 27.64 3.99
C LEU A 142 -17.78 26.31 4.76
N LEU A 143 -16.98 25.38 4.26
CA LEU A 143 -16.70 24.12 4.94
C LEU A 143 -15.90 24.35 6.23
N SER A 144 -14.93 25.27 6.19
CA SER A 144 -14.15 25.69 7.36
C SER A 144 -15.05 26.31 8.42
N GLN A 145 -15.97 27.20 8.02
CA GLN A 145 -16.98 27.77 8.89
C GLN A 145 -17.89 26.68 9.50
N TYR A 146 -18.33 25.71 8.68
CA TYR A 146 -19.12 24.58 9.16
C TYR A 146 -18.34 23.70 10.14
N MET A 147 -17.02 23.61 10.01
CA MET A 147 -16.18 22.83 10.93
C MET A 147 -15.67 23.63 12.13
N THR A 148 -16.18 24.85 12.34
CA THR A 148 -15.87 25.68 13.49
C THR A 148 -16.93 25.44 14.58
N TYR A 149 -16.68 24.47 15.45
CA TYR A 149 -17.56 24.11 16.56
C TYR A 149 -16.75 23.72 17.80
N LYS A 150 -17.41 23.70 18.97
CA LYS A 150 -16.79 23.25 20.22
C LYS A 150 -16.90 21.73 20.36
N ILE A 151 -15.76 21.06 20.50
CA ILE A 151 -15.70 19.62 20.79
C ILE A 151 -16.39 19.36 22.13
N SER A 152 -17.23 18.31 22.19
CA SER A 152 -18.00 17.97 23.40
C SER A 152 -18.86 19.13 23.95
N GLY A 153 -19.26 20.06 23.08
CA GLY A 153 -20.28 21.07 23.35
C GLY A 153 -21.58 20.77 22.59
N PRO A 154 -22.63 21.58 22.78
CA PRO A 154 -23.81 21.51 21.92
C PRO A 154 -23.43 21.86 20.47
N CYS A 155 -23.96 21.11 19.49
CA CYS A 155 -23.77 21.45 18.09
C CYS A 155 -24.47 22.78 17.74
N PRO A 156 -23.81 23.69 16.98
CA PRO A 156 -24.45 24.90 16.50
C PRO A 156 -25.51 24.60 15.42
N ASP A 157 -26.57 25.41 15.41
CA ASP A 157 -27.74 25.28 14.51
C ASP A 157 -27.50 25.84 13.11
N ASP A 158 -26.45 25.39 12.44
CA ASP A 158 -26.09 25.90 11.12
C ASP A 158 -26.74 25.08 9.99
N TRP A 159 -28.04 24.80 10.09
CA TRP A 159 -28.77 24.02 9.07
C TRP A 159 -28.67 24.66 7.68
N SER A 160 -28.80 25.98 7.62
CA SER A 160 -28.71 26.74 6.36
C SER A 160 -27.31 26.65 5.72
N LEU A 161 -26.25 26.63 6.54
CA LEU A 161 -24.87 26.45 6.08
C LEU A 161 -24.64 25.03 5.55
N ALA A 162 -25.14 24.02 6.28
CA ALA A 162 -25.09 22.63 5.86
C ALA A 162 -25.79 22.42 4.51
N GLN A 163 -27.01 22.95 4.36
CA GLN A 163 -27.77 22.87 3.12
C GLN A 163 -27.04 23.58 1.97
N LYS A 164 -26.44 24.74 2.21
CA LYS A 164 -25.64 25.45 1.20
C LYS A 164 -24.43 24.64 0.74
N LEU A 165 -23.77 23.93 1.65
CA LEU A 165 -22.65 23.06 1.32
C LEU A 165 -23.09 21.86 0.48
N ILE A 166 -24.22 21.23 0.83
CA ILE A 166 -24.80 20.13 0.05
C ILE A 166 -25.13 20.60 -1.37
N LEU A 167 -25.79 21.76 -1.52
CA LEU A 167 -26.09 22.35 -2.82
C LEU A 167 -24.84 22.71 -3.65
N ARG A 168 -23.68 22.85 -3.01
CA ARG A 168 -22.38 23.07 -3.66
C ARG A 168 -21.61 21.77 -3.95
N GLY A 169 -22.20 20.62 -3.66
CA GLY A 169 -21.59 19.31 -3.91
C GLY A 169 -20.55 18.89 -2.86
N CYS A 170 -20.67 19.38 -1.62
CA CYS A 170 -19.84 18.96 -0.48
C CYS A 170 -20.36 17.69 0.22
N GLU A 171 -21.10 16.84 -0.49
CA GLU A 171 -21.60 15.59 0.08
C GLU A 171 -20.52 14.50 -0.01
N PRO A 172 -20.29 13.69 1.04
CA PRO A 172 -20.93 13.75 2.35
C PRO A 172 -20.32 14.84 3.26
N LEU A 173 -21.14 15.43 4.13
CA LEU A 173 -20.67 16.42 5.10
C LEU A 173 -19.83 15.76 6.21
N PRO A 174 -18.75 16.40 6.68
CA PRO A 174 -17.96 15.88 7.78
C PRO A 174 -18.80 15.74 9.05
N ARG A 175 -18.66 14.59 9.72
CA ARG A 175 -19.31 14.35 11.02
C ARG A 175 -18.64 15.21 12.10
N ARG A 176 -19.44 16.03 12.79
CA ARG A 176 -18.98 16.86 13.91
C ARG A 176 -18.95 16.04 15.21
N ARG A 177 -17.94 16.26 16.05
CA ARG A 177 -17.76 15.66 17.39
C ARG A 177 -18.41 16.50 18.50
N CYS A 178 -19.66 16.92 18.27
CA CYS A 178 -20.47 17.70 19.21
C CYS A 178 -21.72 16.91 19.63
N PHE A 179 -22.34 17.33 20.74
CA PHE A 179 -23.59 16.73 21.21
C PHE A 179 -24.76 17.18 20.34
N ALA A 180 -25.43 16.20 19.73
CA ALA A 180 -26.67 16.44 19.02
C ALA A 180 -27.71 17.03 19.97
N LYS A 181 -28.58 17.89 19.46
CA LYS A 181 -29.71 18.41 20.22
C LYS A 181 -30.57 17.25 20.68
N THR A 182 -30.88 17.22 21.97
CA THR A 182 -31.92 16.36 22.50
C THR A 182 -33.26 16.89 22.00
N VAL A 183 -34.03 16.05 21.31
CA VAL A 183 -35.42 16.39 21.00
C VAL A 183 -36.14 16.47 22.35
N PRO A 184 -36.74 17.61 22.72
CA PRO A 184 -37.52 17.67 23.94
C PRO A 184 -38.59 16.58 23.86
N LYS A 185 -38.65 15.72 24.88
CA LYS A 185 -39.66 14.68 25.01
C LYS A 185 -41.00 15.38 24.85
N MET A 186 -41.68 15.14 23.71
CA MET A 186 -43.02 15.68 23.51
C MET A 186 -43.82 15.17 24.70
N LEU A 187 -44.25 16.08 25.56
CA LEU A 187 -45.26 15.76 26.56
C LEU A 187 -46.44 15.27 25.74
N GLU A 188 -46.65 13.97 25.81
CA GLU A 188 -47.77 13.26 25.20
C GLU A 188 -49.03 14.10 25.43
N PRO A 189 -49.78 14.49 24.38
CA PRO A 189 -51.03 15.18 24.59
C PRO A 189 -51.92 14.23 25.39
N ASN A 190 -52.20 14.63 26.63
CA ASN A 190 -53.18 14.06 27.52
C ASN A 190 -54.36 13.49 26.72
N GLN A 191 -54.62 12.17 26.82
CA GLN A 191 -55.80 11.50 26.28
C GLN A 191 -57.06 12.16 26.86
N ARG A 192 -57.48 13.30 26.30
CA ARG A 192 -58.78 13.91 26.59
C ARG A 192 -59.72 13.60 25.44
N ASN A 193 -60.57 12.63 25.73
CA ASN A 193 -61.93 12.43 25.22
C ASN A 193 -62.08 12.17 23.72
N TRP A 194 -62.12 10.88 23.39
CA TRP A 194 -63.07 10.36 22.41
C TRP A 194 -64.02 9.40 23.12
N SER A 195 -65.05 9.97 23.74
CA SER A 195 -66.29 9.26 24.08
C SER A 195 -67.36 9.79 23.12
N SER A 196 -67.66 8.99 22.10
CA SER A 196 -68.87 9.06 21.27
C SER A 196 -69.36 7.64 21.07
#